data_AF-A0A6P3QPY2-F1
#
_entry.id   AF-A0A6P3QPY2-F1
#
_cell.length_a   1.000
_cell.length_b   1.000
_cell.length_c   1.000
_cell.angle_alpha   90.00
_cell.angle_beta   90.00
_cell.angle_gamma   90.00
#
_symmetry.space_group_name_H-M   'P 1'
#
loop_
_entity.id
_entity.type
_entity.pdbx_description
1 polymer ?
#
loop_
_entity_poly.entity_id
_entity_poly.type
_entity_poly.pdbx_seq_one_letter_code
_entity_poly.pdbx_strand_id
1 'polypeptide(L)'
;MKPAIAFALVSLALCCSPASAEICSSFLDVVKTLIVGTPSSFETAVDVFSPDADMKVATNGLKKLLDSIPENKKDSIMRLMEKIIKSPQCA
;
A
#
# COMPACT_ATOMS: atom_id res chain seq x y z
N MET A 1 28.41 8.01 -3.38
CA MET A 1 27.33 8.70 -2.62
C MET A 1 26.04 8.39 -3.37
N LYS A 2 24.94 7.83 -2.88
CA LYS A 2 24.40 7.76 -1.52
C LYS A 2 23.15 6.81 -1.48
N PRO A 3 23.11 5.59 -2.08
CA PRO A 3 21.89 4.77 -1.98
C PRO A 3 21.59 4.40 -0.52
N ALA A 4 22.63 4.17 0.29
CA ALA A 4 22.52 3.97 1.73
C ALA A 4 21.92 5.18 2.48
N ILE A 5 22.12 6.40 1.98
CA ILE A 5 21.60 7.61 2.64
C ILE A 5 20.17 7.91 2.17
N ALA A 6 19.79 7.53 0.95
CA ALA A 6 18.39 7.56 0.54
C ALA A 6 17.56 6.56 1.38
N PHE A 7 18.06 5.33 1.57
CA PHE A 7 17.39 4.34 2.43
C PHE A 7 17.35 4.77 3.91
N ALA A 8 18.43 5.38 4.42
CA ALA A 8 18.47 5.92 5.78
C ALA A 8 17.51 7.10 5.98
N LEU A 9 17.31 7.95 4.96
CA LEU A 9 16.37 9.07 5.03
C LEU A 9 14.92 8.62 4.92
N VAL A 10 14.63 7.61 4.10
CA VAL A 10 13.30 6.96 4.07
C VAL A 10 12.99 6.35 5.44
N SER A 11 13.95 5.65 6.05
CA SER A 11 13.76 5.08 7.39
C SER A 11 13.71 6.14 8.50
N LEU A 12 14.41 7.27 8.40
CA LEU A 12 14.24 8.39 9.34
C LEU A 12 12.89 9.10 9.19
N ALA A 13 12.40 9.30 7.96
CA ALA A 13 11.07 9.87 7.72
C ALA A 13 9.95 8.97 8.26
N LEU A 14 10.16 7.65 8.24
CA LEU A 14 9.28 6.65 8.87
C LEU A 14 9.48 6.54 10.40
N CYS A 15 10.60 7.00 10.97
CA CYS A 15 10.94 6.86 12.41
C CYS A 15 10.80 8.15 13.24
N CYS A 16 10.60 9.33 12.64
CA CYS A 16 10.50 10.59 13.38
C CYS A 16 9.10 10.90 13.96
N SER A 17 8.27 9.88 14.20
CA SER A 17 7.08 10.00 15.08
C SER A 17 6.93 8.75 15.95
N PRO A 18 7.65 8.68 17.10
CA PRO A 18 7.64 7.53 17.99
C PRO A 18 6.51 7.63 19.04
N ALA A 19 5.26 7.83 18.59
CA ALA A 19 4.08 7.79 19.45
C ALA A 19 2.85 7.48 18.57
N SER A 20 2.56 6.18 18.38
CA SER A 20 1.56 5.65 17.44
C SER A 20 1.61 6.35 16.08
N ALA A 21 2.50 5.92 15.18
CA ALA A 21 2.35 6.30 13.78
C ALA A 21 1.03 5.69 13.30
N GLU A 22 -0.06 6.45 13.38
CA GLU A 22 -1.35 6.08 12.82
C GLU A 22 -1.09 5.59 11.40
N ILE A 23 -1.61 4.41 11.08
CA ILE A 23 -1.40 3.85 9.76
C ILE A 23 -1.95 4.86 8.75
N CYS A 24 -1.11 5.27 7.81
CA CYS A 24 -1.45 6.26 6.79
C CYS A 24 -2.77 5.85 6.11
N SER A 25 -3.83 6.64 6.33
CA SER A 25 -5.16 6.36 5.79
C SER A 25 -5.14 6.26 4.26
N SER A 26 -4.37 7.14 3.60
CA SER A 26 -4.18 7.09 2.15
C SER A 26 -3.51 5.79 1.68
N PHE A 27 -2.58 5.23 2.46
CA PHE A 27 -1.99 3.92 2.15
C PHE A 27 -3.01 2.78 2.31
N LEU A 28 -3.86 2.84 3.35
CA LEU A 28 -4.96 1.88 3.50
C LEU A 28 -5.95 1.93 2.33
N ASP A 29 -6.25 3.13 1.85
CA ASP A 29 -7.14 3.31 0.68
C ASP A 29 -6.51 2.78 -0.61
N VAL A 30 -5.20 2.98 -0.81
CA VAL A 30 -4.47 2.38 -1.94
C VAL A 30 -4.50 0.85 -1.86
N VAL A 31 -4.23 0.26 -0.70
CA VAL A 31 -4.26 -1.20 -0.52
C VAL A 31 -5.67 -1.77 -0.72
N LYS A 32 -6.68 -1.07 -0.20
CA LYS A 32 -8.09 -1.48 -0.37
C LYS A 32 -8.50 -1.43 -1.84
N THR A 33 -8.23 -0.34 -2.54
CA THR A 33 -8.59 -0.20 -3.97
C THR A 33 -7.79 -1.14 -4.85
N LEU A 34 -6.55 -1.47 -4.48
CA LEU A 34 -5.74 -2.48 -5.14
C LEU A 34 -6.41 -3.87 -5.07
N ILE A 35 -6.87 -4.28 -3.89
CA ILE A 35 -7.40 -5.65 -3.68
C ILE A 35 -8.85 -5.79 -4.16
N VAL A 36 -9.74 -4.86 -3.80
CA VAL A 36 -11.20 -4.96 -4.04
C VAL A 36 -11.78 -3.83 -4.89
N GLY A 37 -11.00 -2.80 -5.21
CA GLY A 37 -11.46 -1.69 -6.05
C GLY A 37 -11.48 -2.02 -7.54
N THR A 38 -12.04 -1.11 -8.34
CA THR A 38 -11.89 -1.14 -9.80
C THR A 38 -10.52 -0.61 -10.23
N PRO A 39 -10.02 -0.93 -11.44
CA PRO A 39 -8.78 -0.35 -11.95
C PRO A 39 -8.74 1.18 -11.89
N SER A 40 -9.83 1.85 -12.26
CA SER A 40 -9.95 3.31 -12.20
C SER A 40 -9.90 3.86 -10.76
N SER A 41 -10.54 3.16 -9.80
CA SER A 41 -10.47 3.58 -8.39
C SER A 41 -9.07 3.44 -7.81
N PHE A 42 -8.33 2.39 -8.24
CA PHE A 42 -6.94 2.18 -7.85
C PHE A 42 -6.02 3.24 -8.46
N GLU A 43 -6.16 3.52 -9.76
CA GLU A 43 -5.39 4.56 -10.44
C GLU A 43 -5.60 5.92 -9.77
N THR A 44 -6.85 6.28 -9.45
CA THR A 44 -7.16 7.53 -8.74
C THR A 44 -6.50 7.58 -7.36
N ALA A 45 -6.51 6.47 -6.61
CA ALA A 45 -5.90 6.41 -5.29
C ALA A 45 -4.37 6.55 -5.34
N VAL A 46 -3.73 6.04 -6.39
CA VAL A 46 -2.26 6.08 -6.54
C VAL A 46 -1.79 7.40 -7.16
N ASP A 47 -2.56 8.01 -8.07
CA ASP A 47 -2.14 9.21 -8.81
C ASP A 47 -1.86 10.42 -7.91
N VAL A 48 -2.47 10.50 -6.72
CA VAL A 48 -2.20 11.54 -5.71
C VAL A 48 -0.72 11.56 -5.30
N PHE A 49 -0.02 10.44 -5.43
CA PHE A 49 1.41 10.31 -5.09
C PHE A 49 2.35 10.61 -6.26
N SER A 50 1.82 11.02 -7.42
CA SER A 50 2.59 11.33 -8.63
C SER A 50 3.59 10.23 -9.03
N PRO A 51 3.14 8.97 -9.18
CA PRO A 51 4.02 7.87 -9.60
C PRO A 51 4.57 8.11 -11.00
N ASP A 52 5.82 7.68 -11.23
CA ASP A 52 6.39 7.68 -12.57
C ASP A 52 5.81 6.57 -13.47
N ALA A 53 6.21 6.57 -14.74
CA ALA A 53 5.68 5.63 -15.73
C ALA A 53 5.95 4.16 -15.36
N ASP A 54 7.14 3.87 -14.83
CA ASP A 54 7.53 2.50 -14.47
C ASP A 54 6.74 2.01 -13.26
N MET A 55 6.53 2.88 -12.26
CA MET A 55 5.66 2.62 -11.10
C MET A 55 4.22 2.35 -11.54
N LYS A 56 3.68 3.11 -12.49
CA LYS A 56 2.33 2.89 -13.03
C LYS A 56 2.23 1.54 -13.75
N VAL A 57 3.22 1.18 -14.58
CA VAL A 57 3.24 -0.09 -15.29
C VAL A 57 3.28 -1.28 -14.31
N ALA A 58 4.16 -1.21 -13.30
CA ALA A 58 4.30 -2.26 -12.30
C ALA A 58 3.02 -2.46 -11.48
N THR A 59 2.43 -1.37 -10.99
CA THR A 59 1.21 -1.43 -10.17
C THR A 59 -0.01 -1.86 -10.97
N ASN A 60 -0.14 -1.47 -12.24
CA ASN A 60 -1.17 -1.99 -13.15
C ASN A 60 -1.03 -3.49 -13.41
N GLY A 61 0.21 -3.99 -13.52
CA GLY A 61 0.48 -5.43 -13.59
C GLY A 61 0.00 -6.18 -12.35
N LEU A 62 0.34 -5.67 -11.16
CA LEU A 62 -0.13 -6.24 -9.89
C LEU A 62 -1.66 -6.20 -9.77
N LYS A 63 -2.29 -5.10 -10.15
CA LYS A 63 -3.74 -4.94 -10.11
C LYS A 63 -4.45 -6.00 -10.96
N LYS A 64 -3.97 -6.27 -12.18
CA LYS A 64 -4.52 -7.33 -13.05
C LYS A 64 -4.45 -8.71 -12.42
N LEU A 65 -3.35 -9.02 -11.72
CA LEU A 65 -3.22 -10.30 -11.02
C LEU A 65 -4.24 -10.41 -9.88
N LEU A 66 -4.39 -9.36 -9.09
CA LEU A 66 -5.38 -9.33 -8.01
C LEU A 66 -6.81 -9.37 -8.53
N ASP A 67 -7.10 -8.73 -9.67
CA ASP A 67 -8.42 -8.77 -10.31
C ASP A 67 -8.82 -10.17 -10.75
N SER A 68 -7.86 -11.03 -11.08
CA SER A 68 -8.11 -12.44 -11.42
C SER A 68 -8.45 -13.34 -10.22
N ILE A 69 -8.24 -12.86 -8.99
CA ILE A 69 -8.53 -13.62 -7.77
C ILE A 69 -10.04 -13.61 -7.50
N PRO A 70 -10.66 -14.75 -7.16
CA PRO A 70 -12.06 -14.81 -6.75
C PRO A 70 -12.38 -13.91 -5.54
N GLU A 71 -13.55 -13.28 -5.52
CA GLU A 71 -13.95 -12.32 -4.47
C GLU A 71 -13.85 -12.89 -3.05
N ASN A 72 -14.27 -14.13 -2.82
CA ASN A 72 -14.16 -14.77 -1.50
C ASN A 72 -12.69 -14.92 -1.00
N LYS A 73 -11.73 -14.99 -1.93
CA LYS A 73 -10.30 -15.03 -1.61
C LYS A 73 -9.78 -13.61 -1.35
N LYS A 74 -10.23 -12.61 -2.09
CA LYS A 74 -9.94 -11.18 -1.82
C LYS A 74 -10.44 -10.77 -0.43
N ASP A 75 -11.64 -11.18 -0.04
CA ASP A 75 -12.18 -10.97 1.31
C ASP A 75 -11.29 -11.59 2.40
N SER A 76 -10.80 -12.80 2.16
CA SER A 76 -9.89 -13.49 3.09
C SER A 76 -8.57 -12.74 3.25
N ILE A 77 -8.04 -12.19 2.15
CA ILE A 77 -6.83 -11.33 2.16
C ILE A 77 -7.10 -10.06 2.96
N MET A 78 -8.21 -9.36 2.71
CA MET A 78 -8.57 -8.13 3.45
C MET A 78 -8.69 -8.37 4.95
N ARG A 79 -9.33 -9.47 5.36
CA ARG A 79 -9.42 -9.86 6.79
C ARG A 79 -8.05 -10.15 7.40
N LEU A 80 -7.14 -10.75 6.64
CA LEU A 80 -5.76 -10.98 7.10
C LEU A 80 -5.03 -9.65 7.30
N MET A 81 -5.13 -8.72 6.34
CA MET A 81 -4.51 -7.39 6.44
C MET A 81 -5.02 -6.63 7.66
N GLU A 82 -6.33 -6.67 7.93
CA GLU A 82 -6.95 -6.07 9.11
C GLU A 82 -6.40 -6.68 10.41
N LYS A 83 -6.22 -8.00 10.47
CA LYS A 83 -5.63 -8.68 11.64
C LYS A 83 -4.18 -8.27 11.86
N ILE A 84 -3.39 -8.10 10.79
CA ILE A 84 -1.99 -7.66 10.87
C ILE A 84 -1.94 -6.24 11.45
N ILE A 85 -2.74 -5.34 10.88
CA ILE A 85 -2.83 -3.93 11.30
C ILE A 85 -3.22 -3.78 12.78
N LYS A 86 -4.15 -4.62 13.26
CA LYS A 86 -4.60 -4.60 14.65
C LYS A 86 -3.72 -5.41 15.61
N SER A 87 -2.64 -6.02 15.11
CA SER A 87 -1.74 -6.85 15.91
C SER A 87 -0.88 -5.98 16.84
N PRO A 88 -0.58 -6.43 18.07
CA PRO A 88 0.42 -5.78 18.93
C PRO A 88 1.82 -5.67 18.30
N GLN A 89 2.09 -6.44 17.24
CA GLN A 89 3.35 -6.37 16.48
C GLN A 89 3.43 -5.15 15.55
N CYS A 90 2.33 -4.43 15.36
CA CYS A 90 2.23 -3.24 14.51
C CYS A 90 1.77 -2.00 15.31
N ALA A 91 1.85 -2.04 16.64
CA ALA A 91 1.45 -0.99 17.58
C ALA A 91 2.64 -0.17 18.10
#